data_AF-A0A9D2G3G3-F1
#
_entry.id   AF-A0A9D2G3G3-F1
#
_cell.length_a   1.000
_cell.length_b   1.000
_cell.length_c   1.000
_cell.angle_alpha   90.00
_cell.angle_beta   90.00
_cell.angle_gamma   90.00
#
_symmetry.space_group_name_H-M   'P 1'
#
loop_
_entity.id
_entity.type
_entity.pdbx_description
1 polymer ?
#
loop_
_entity_poly.entity_id
_entity_poly.type
_entity_poly.pdbx_seq_one_letter_code
_entity_poly.pdbx_strand_id
1 'polypeptide(L)'
;MFENILFILLIAFIIMGVFMIMRGRMNRSLKYSLKMERKRVPKLSDEDLQKRIKQAEKVHNNKFLNGFIGLFFNKEYAEYKENLMQLYKKELAKRSEFA
;
A
#
# COMPACT_ATOMS: atom_id res chain seq x y z
N MET A 1 29.15 -29.08 14.89
CA MET A 1 28.30 -28.96 13.67
C MET A 1 26.83 -28.83 14.01
N PHE A 2 26.26 -29.70 14.86
CA PHE A 2 24.83 -29.65 15.25
C PHE A 2 24.40 -28.33 15.91
N GLU A 3 25.22 -27.80 16.83
CA GLU A 3 24.95 -26.52 17.51
C GLU A 3 24.91 -25.32 16.55
N ASN A 4 25.81 -25.27 15.56
CA ASN A 4 25.83 -24.23 14.53
C ASN A 4 24.57 -24.29 13.65
N ILE A 5 24.11 -25.51 13.32
CA ILE A 5 22.87 -25.72 12.56
C ILE A 5 21.66 -25.23 13.37
N LEU A 6 21.59 -25.59 14.66
CA LEU A 6 20.55 -25.13 15.57
C LEU A 6 20.52 -23.60 15.74
N PHE A 7 21.70 -22.98 15.85
CA PHE A 7 21.84 -21.54 15.92
C PHE A 7 21.35 -20.84 14.64
N ILE A 8 21.69 -21.37 13.46
CA ILE A 8 21.20 -20.85 12.17
C ILE A 8 19.67 -20.98 12.08
N LEU A 9 19.09 -22.11 12.49
CA LEU A 9 17.65 -22.32 12.48
C LEU A 9 16.92 -21.36 13.44
N LEU A 10 17.49 -21.08 14.61
CA LEU A 10 16.95 -20.13 15.56
C LEU A 10 16.94 -18.70 14.99
N ILE A 11 18.03 -18.28 14.34
CA ILE A 11 18.08 -16.98 13.64
C ILE A 11 17.04 -16.93 12.52
N ALA A 12 16.92 -17.98 11.69
CA ALA A 12 15.94 -18.04 10.62
C ALA A 12 14.50 -17.93 11.15
N PHE A 13 14.21 -18.56 12.29
CA PHE A 13 12.90 -18.49 12.94
C PHE A 13 12.59 -17.07 13.46
N ILE A 14 13.56 -16.40 14.08
CA ILE A 14 13.40 -15.01 14.53
C ILE A 14 13.15 -14.09 13.33
N ILE A 15 13.93 -14.23 12.26
CA ILE A 15 13.76 -13.45 11.03
C ILE A 15 12.35 -13.67 10.46
N MET A 16 11.90 -14.91 10.37
CA MET A 16 10.54 -15.24 9.90
C MET A 16 9.46 -14.58 10.76
N GLY A 17 9.60 -14.62 12.09
CA GLY A 17 8.69 -13.96 13.03
C GLY A 17 8.61 -12.45 12.81
N VAL A 18 9.76 -11.79 12.66
CA VAL A 18 9.83 -10.34 12.38
C VAL A 18 9.14 -10.01 11.05
N PHE A 19 9.38 -10.80 9.99
CA PHE A 19 8.71 -10.61 8.70
C PHE A 19 7.19 -10.73 8.79
N MET A 20 6.66 -11.72 9.53
CA MET A 20 5.22 -11.88 9.73
C MET A 20 4.60 -10.67 10.46
N ILE A 21 5.26 -10.18 11.52
CA ILE A 21 4.80 -9.01 12.28
C ILE A 21 4.78 -7.77 11.38
N MET A 22 5.87 -7.51 10.64
CA MET A 22 5.96 -6.38 9.72
C MET A 22 4.85 -6.43 8.66
N ARG A 23 4.61 -7.61 8.08
CA ARG A 23 3.51 -7.83 7.13
C ARG A 23 2.15 -7.50 7.71
N GLY A 24 1.86 -8.03 8.91
CA GLY A 24 0.60 -7.77 9.59
C GLY A 24 0.38 -6.28 9.88
N ARG A 25 1.42 -5.57 10.35
CA ARG A 25 1.32 -4.12 10.62
C ARG A 25 1.15 -3.31 9.34
N MET A 26 1.86 -3.65 8.28
CA MET A 26 1.74 -2.99 6.97
C MET A 26 0.33 -3.14 6.42
N ASN A 27 -0.22 -4.36 6.38
CA ASN A 27 -1.57 -4.60 5.86
C ASN A 27 -2.63 -3.80 6.64
N ARG A 28 -2.53 -3.74 7.98
CA ARG A 28 -3.41 -2.90 8.80
C ARG A 28 -3.26 -1.42 8.46
N SER A 29 -2.03 -0.94 8.28
CA SER A 29 -1.75 0.45 7.91
C SER A 29 -2.36 0.81 6.53
N LEU A 30 -2.16 -0.04 5.52
CA LEU A 30 -2.73 0.16 4.17
C LEU A 30 -4.26 0.21 4.20
N LYS A 31 -4.90 -0.74 4.91
CA LYS A 31 -6.37 -0.74 5.08
C LYS A 31 -6.87 0.51 5.80
N TYR A 32 -6.17 0.95 6.85
CA TYR A 32 -6.53 2.15 7.60
C TYR A 32 -6.36 3.41 6.75
N SER A 33 -5.25 3.52 6.01
CA SER A 33 -5.00 4.61 5.06
C SER A 33 -6.12 4.72 4.03
N LEU A 34 -6.49 3.59 3.40
CA LEU A 34 -7.58 3.55 2.43
C LEU A 34 -8.93 3.98 3.04
N LYS A 35 -9.22 3.55 4.28
CA LYS A 35 -10.43 3.96 5.01
C LYS A 35 -10.46 5.46 5.29
N MET A 36 -9.31 6.06 5.61
CA MET A 36 -9.20 7.50 5.83
C MET A 36 -9.32 8.29 4.52
N GLU A 37 -8.69 7.83 3.44
CA GLU A 37 -8.82 8.45 2.12
C GLU A 37 -10.29 8.41 1.64
N ARG A 38 -11.02 7.30 1.83
CA ARG A 38 -12.47 7.25 1.52
C ARG A 38 -13.30 8.35 2.21
N LYS A 39 -12.89 8.79 3.39
CA LYS A 39 -13.57 9.89 4.12
C LYS A 39 -13.11 11.27 3.67
N ARG A 40 -11.86 11.39 3.20
CA ARG A 40 -11.24 12.67 2.81
C ARG A 40 -11.53 13.03 1.36
N VAL A 41 -11.53 12.07 0.46
CA VAL A 41 -11.75 12.22 -0.99
C VAL A 41 -13.01 13.03 -1.32
N PRO A 42 -14.18 12.76 -0.72
CA PRO A 42 -15.39 13.56 -0.99
C PRO A 42 -15.30 15.02 -0.53
N LYS A 43 -14.40 15.33 0.41
CA LYS A 43 -14.24 16.68 0.99
C LYS A 43 -13.10 17.49 0.36
N LEU A 44 -12.35 16.89 -0.56
CA LEU A 44 -11.24 17.56 -1.22
C LEU A 44 -11.74 18.52 -2.30
N SER A 45 -11.01 19.61 -2.51
CA SER A 45 -11.18 20.49 -3.68
C SER A 45 -10.80 19.72 -4.96
N ASP A 46 -11.30 20.17 -6.12
CA ASP A 46 -10.96 19.53 -7.41
C ASP A 46 -9.46 19.61 -7.72
N GLU A 47 -8.82 20.74 -7.40
CA GLU A 47 -7.37 20.90 -7.56
C GLU A 47 -6.59 19.90 -6.70
N ASP A 48 -6.99 19.72 -5.44
CA ASP A 48 -6.31 18.78 -4.54
C ASP A 48 -6.59 17.32 -4.91
N LEU A 49 -7.79 17.01 -5.41
CA LEU A 49 -8.12 15.70 -5.95
C LEU A 49 -7.23 15.36 -7.14
N GLN A 50 -7.07 16.28 -8.10
CA GLN A 50 -6.18 16.09 -9.25
C GLN A 50 -4.71 15.94 -8.82
N LYS A 51 -4.22 16.74 -7.85
CA LYS A 51 -2.86 16.58 -7.30
C LYS A 51 -2.66 15.19 -6.71
N ARG A 52 -3.63 14.68 -5.96
CA ARG A 52 -3.58 13.34 -5.36
C ARG A 52 -3.61 12.21 -6.39
N ILE A 53 -4.40 12.36 -7.45
CA ILE A 53 -4.41 11.41 -8.59
C ILE A 53 -3.03 11.35 -9.24
N LYS A 54 -2.43 12.50 -9.58
CA LYS A 54 -1.08 12.56 -10.17
C LYS A 54 -0.02 11.94 -9.27
N GLN A 55 -0.10 12.17 -7.96
CA GLN A 55 0.82 11.53 -7.01
C GLN A 55 0.62 10.01 -6.95
N ALA A 56 -0.63 9.54 -6.94
CA ALA A 56 -0.93 8.11 -6.96
C ALA A 56 -0.43 7.43 -8.25
N GLU A 57 -0.57 8.08 -9.39
CA GLU A 57 -0.01 7.62 -10.67
C GLU A 57 1.51 7.56 -10.66
N LYS A 58 2.17 8.58 -10.11
CA LYS A 58 3.64 8.60 -9.96
C LYS A 58 4.11 7.43 -9.09
N VAL A 59 3.40 7.14 -8.00
CA VAL A 59 3.69 5.99 -7.13
C VAL A 59 3.38 4.68 -7.83
N HIS A 60 2.29 4.60 -8.59
CA HIS A 60 1.92 3.41 -9.35
C HIS A 60 2.96 3.05 -10.42
N ASN A 61 3.54 4.05 -11.08
CA ASN A 61 4.53 3.87 -12.15
C ASN A 61 5.98 3.79 -11.65
N ASN A 62 6.24 4.01 -10.36
CA ASN A 62 7.59 3.94 -9.82
C ASN A 62 8.06 2.47 -9.71
N LYS A 63 8.90 2.04 -10.68
CA LYS A 63 9.47 0.70 -10.75
C LYS A 63 10.32 0.34 -9.52
N PHE A 64 11.04 1.30 -8.93
CA PHE A 64 11.90 1.04 -7.77
C PHE A 64 11.07 0.72 -6.53
N LEU A 65 10.06 1.54 -6.23
CA LEU A 65 9.14 1.28 -5.11
C LEU A 65 8.33 0.00 -5.33
N ASN A 66 7.89 -0.25 -6.57
CA ASN A 66 7.18 -1.48 -6.91
C ASN A 66 8.07 -2.72 -6.80
N GLY A 67 9.35 -2.65 -7.16
CA GLY A 67 10.31 -3.74 -6.99
C GLY A 67 10.62 -4.01 -5.53
N PHE A 68 10.96 -2.97 -4.77
CA PHE A 68 11.30 -3.08 -3.35
C PHE A 68 10.12 -3.57 -2.50
N ILE A 69 8.93 -2.98 -2.68
CA ILE A 69 7.73 -3.41 -1.97
C ILE A 69 7.21 -4.73 -2.54
N GLY A 70 7.42 -5.01 -3.83
CA GLY A 70 7.06 -6.27 -4.49
C GLY A 70 7.81 -7.48 -3.95
N LEU A 71 9.05 -7.32 -3.50
CA LEU A 71 9.83 -8.41 -2.90
C LEU A 71 9.24 -8.92 -1.56
N PHE A 72 8.52 -8.07 -0.84
CA PHE A 72 8.06 -8.40 0.52
C PHE A 72 6.52 -8.37 0.68
N PHE A 73 5.80 -7.58 -0.12
CA PHE A 73 4.39 -7.23 0.10
C PHE A 73 3.58 -7.07 -1.19
N ASN A 74 3.98 -7.73 -2.28
CA ASN A 74 3.46 -7.49 -3.64
C ASN A 74 1.92 -7.42 -3.74
N LYS A 75 1.23 -8.44 -3.19
CA LYS A 75 -0.23 -8.56 -3.34
C LYS A 75 -1.00 -7.47 -2.59
N GLU A 76 -0.68 -7.28 -1.31
CA GLU A 76 -1.40 -6.34 -0.43
C GLU A 76 -1.17 -4.88 -0.85
N TYR A 77 0.05 -4.55 -1.28
CA TYR A 77 0.38 -3.21 -1.76
C TYR A 77 -0.17 -2.91 -3.16
N ALA A 78 -0.16 -3.90 -4.07
CA ALA A 78 -0.79 -3.76 -5.38
C ALA A 78 -2.30 -3.50 -5.24
N GLU A 79 -2.98 -4.32 -4.43
CA GLU A 79 -4.41 -4.17 -4.15
C GLU A 79 -4.74 -2.82 -3.52
N TYR A 80 -3.90 -2.32 -2.60
CA TYR A 80 -4.06 -0.99 -2.02
C TYR A 80 -3.99 0.12 -3.09
N LYS A 81 -2.96 0.12 -3.94
CA LYS A 81 -2.77 1.13 -4.98
C LYS A 81 -3.95 1.16 -5.95
N GLU A 82 -4.40 -0.02 -6.36
CA GLU A 82 -5.51 -0.17 -7.29
C GLU A 82 -6.82 0.37 -6.69
N ASN A 83 -7.14 -0.02 -5.45
CA ASN A 83 -8.30 0.47 -4.74
C ASN A 83 -8.29 2.00 -4.53
N LEU A 84 -7.11 2.56 -4.25
CA LEU A 84 -6.94 4.00 -4.06
C LEU A 84 -7.14 4.77 -5.37
N MET A 85 -6.63 4.24 -6.48
CA MET A 85 -6.83 4.84 -7.79
C MET A 85 -8.29 4.75 -8.25
N GLN A 86 -8.95 3.61 -8.01
CA GLN A 86 -10.38 3.45 -8.26
C GLN A 86 -11.22 4.43 -7.43
N LEU A 87 -10.87 4.65 -6.17
CA LEU A 87 -11.55 5.62 -5.30
C LEU A 87 -11.51 7.03 -5.90
N TYR A 88 -10.33 7.50 -6.32
CA TYR A 88 -10.21 8.82 -6.92
C TYR A 88 -10.94 8.93 -8.27
N LYS A 89 -10.86 7.91 -9.12
CA LYS A 89 -11.58 7.88 -10.40
C LYS A 89 -13.09 7.93 -10.21
N LYS A 90 -13.63 7.20 -9.23
CA LYS A 90 -15.06 7.24 -8.88
C LYS A 90 -15.50 8.62 -8.42
N GLU A 91 -14.70 9.27 -7.57
CA GLU A 91 -15.01 10.63 -7.12
C GLU A 91 -14.94 11.65 -8.27
N LEU A 92 -13.93 11.54 -9.14
CA LEU A 92 -13.81 12.39 -10.32
C LEU A 92 -15.01 12.22 -11.26
N ALA A 93 -15.39 10.97 -11.57
CA ALA A 93 -16.53 10.66 -12.43
C ALA A 93 -17.84 11.20 -11.85
N LYS A 94 -18.05 11.04 -10.54
CA LYS A 94 -19.19 11.61 -9.83
C LYS A 94 -19.26 13.12 -10.01
N ARG A 95 -18.14 13.83 -9.83
CA ARG A 95 -18.11 15.29 -9.97
C ARG A 95 -18.34 15.76 -11.40
N SER A 96 -17.84 15.02 -12.40
CA SER A 96 -18.11 15.32 -13.81
C SER A 96 -19.56 15.04 -14.24
N GLU A 97 -20.29 14.18 -13.54
CA GLU A 97 -21.73 13.97 -13.79
C GLU A 97 -22.61 15.10 -13.20
N PHE A 98 -22.08 15.86 -12.22
CA PHE A 98 -22.78 16.97 -11.57
C PHE A 98 -22.25 18.36 -11.97
N ALA A 99 -21.31 18.43 -12.92
CA ALA A 99 -20.76 19.66 -13.50
C ALA A 99 -21.34 19.92 -14.89
#